data_AF-A0A660MCQ6-F1
#
_entry.id   AF-A0A660MCQ6-F1
#
_cell.length_a   1.000
_cell.length_b   1.000
_cell.length_c   1.000
_cell.angle_alpha   90.00
_cell.angle_beta   90.00
_cell.angle_gamma   90.00
#
_symmetry.space_group_name_H-M   'P 1'
#
loop_
_entity.id
_entity.type
_entity.pdbx_description
1 polymer ?
#
loop_
_entity_poly.entity_id
_entity_poly.type
_entity_poly.pdbx_seq_one_letter_code
_entity_poly.pdbx_strand_id
1 'polypeptide(L)'
;MRERMKSDGVSPARYVAEQLLRGEKVPDMSEWVALAACGSQGAFNFDLDIPSPDASKPEYSRKADIAWRVQFAKQVCGMCSVQQQCLASWLDRTMRGEQDDDSLIVGGTTKRQREAARRWAGQVKKPKISDNL
;
A
#
# COMPACT_ATOMS: atom_id res chain seq x y z
N MET A 1 14.13 -7.04 -2.08
CA MET A 1 13.24 -6.08 -1.40
C MET A 1 12.89 -6.52 0.03
N ARG A 2 12.35 -7.72 0.24
CA ARG A 2 11.99 -8.24 1.58
C ARG A 2 13.15 -8.25 2.59
N GLU A 3 14.40 -8.48 2.15
CA GLU A 3 15.59 -8.47 3.02
C GLU A 3 15.95 -7.06 3.51
N ARG A 4 16.01 -6.05 2.63
CA ARG A 4 16.30 -4.65 3.04
C ARG A 4 15.22 -4.07 3.95
N MET A 5 13.95 -4.38 3.70
CA MET A 5 12.85 -3.91 4.55
C MET A 5 12.83 -4.54 5.95
N LYS A 6 13.31 -5.80 6.08
CA LYS A 6 13.44 -6.48 7.37
C LYS A 6 14.58 -5.90 8.21
N SER A 7 15.67 -5.45 7.57
CA SER A 7 16.83 -4.87 8.25
C SER A 7 16.59 -3.44 8.73
N ASP A 8 15.88 -2.63 7.95
CA ASP A 8 15.70 -1.20 8.24
C ASP A 8 14.37 -0.86 8.94
N GLY A 9 13.46 -1.84 9.10
CA GLY A 9 12.13 -1.64 9.69
C GLY A 9 11.20 -0.74 8.86
N VAL A 10 11.53 -0.51 7.58
CA VAL A 10 10.82 0.43 6.69
C VAL A 10 9.58 -0.25 6.09
N SER A 11 8.43 0.43 6.18
CA SER A 11 7.18 -0.08 5.60
C SER A 11 7.26 -0.15 4.06
N PRO A 12 6.51 -1.06 3.39
CA PRO A 12 6.53 -1.17 1.94
C PRO A 12 6.25 0.17 1.23
N ALA A 13 5.23 0.91 1.71
CA ALA A 13 4.89 2.23 1.16
C ALA A 13 6.03 3.23 1.32
N ARG A 14 6.71 3.22 2.47
CA ARG A 14 7.82 4.13 2.76
C ARG A 14 9.02 3.84 1.86
N TYR A 15 9.36 2.57 1.66
CA TYR A 15 10.45 2.14 0.75
C TYR A 15 10.16 2.55 -0.70
N VAL A 16 8.96 2.27 -1.20
CA VAL A 16 8.58 2.64 -2.58
C VAL A 16 8.54 4.15 -2.78
N ALA A 17 8.05 4.91 -1.79
CA ALA A 17 8.10 6.37 -1.84
C ALA A 17 9.54 6.91 -1.98
N GLU A 18 10.55 6.28 -1.36
CA GLU A 18 11.95 6.66 -1.57
C GLU A 18 12.40 6.48 -3.00
N GLN A 19 12.04 5.35 -3.61
CA GLN A 19 12.46 5.08 -4.99
C GLN A 19 11.84 6.06 -5.97
N LEU A 20 10.55 6.39 -5.78
CA LEU A 20 9.88 7.42 -6.58
C LEU A 20 10.56 8.79 -6.42
N LEU A 21 11.01 9.16 -5.21
CA LEU A 21 11.78 10.39 -5.00
C LEU A 21 13.14 10.38 -5.69
N ARG A 22 13.75 9.21 -5.86
CA ARG A 22 15.01 9.02 -6.60
C ARG A 22 14.81 9.03 -8.12
N GLY A 23 13.57 9.18 -8.60
CA GLY A 23 13.24 9.20 -10.01
C GLY A 23 13.10 7.81 -10.65
N GLU A 24 12.92 6.75 -9.85
CA GLU A 24 12.61 5.43 -10.39
C GLU A 24 11.27 5.47 -11.14
N LYS A 25 11.24 4.88 -12.34
CA LYS A 25 10.05 4.92 -13.20
C LYS A 25 8.94 4.04 -12.64
N VAL A 26 7.71 4.54 -12.76
CA VAL A 26 6.50 3.76 -12.48
C VAL A 26 6.21 2.90 -13.72
N PRO A 27 6.20 1.56 -13.60
CA PRO A 27 5.85 0.69 -14.73
C PRO A 27 4.37 0.78 -15.08
N ASP A 28 4.06 0.57 -16.35
CA ASP A 28 2.67 0.58 -16.83
C ASP A 28 1.90 -0.58 -16.20
N MET A 29 0.64 -0.32 -15.80
CA MET A 29 -0.19 -1.31 -15.13
C MET A 29 -0.41 -2.57 -15.97
N SER A 30 -0.53 -2.42 -17.29
CA SER A 30 -0.75 -3.55 -18.22
C SER A 30 0.39 -4.56 -18.20
N GLU A 31 1.60 -4.15 -17.82
CA GLU A 31 2.79 -5.01 -17.79
C GLU A 31 2.81 -5.97 -16.61
N TRP A 32 2.11 -5.66 -15.52
CA TRP A 32 2.24 -6.39 -14.26
C TRP A 32 0.91 -6.85 -13.65
N VAL A 33 -0.23 -6.27 -14.03
CA VAL A 33 -1.52 -6.55 -13.39
C VAL A 33 -1.93 -8.02 -13.46
N ALA A 34 -1.61 -8.71 -14.55
CA ALA A 34 -1.91 -10.15 -14.73
C ALA A 34 -1.11 -11.05 -13.76
N LEU A 35 -0.01 -10.55 -13.20
CA LEU A 35 0.83 -11.28 -12.23
C LEU A 35 0.44 -10.98 -10.78
N ALA A 36 -0.57 -10.13 -10.55
CA ALA A 36 -0.99 -9.74 -9.21
C ALA A 36 -1.66 -10.92 -8.48
N ALA A 37 -1.00 -11.40 -7.43
CA ALA A 37 -1.47 -12.55 -6.65
C ALA A 37 -2.87 -12.37 -6.04
N CYS A 38 -3.31 -11.13 -5.80
CA CYS A 38 -4.63 -10.83 -5.25
C CYS A 38 -5.78 -11.19 -6.20
N GLY A 39 -5.56 -11.26 -7.51
CA GLY A 39 -6.60 -11.54 -8.50
C GLY A 39 -7.31 -12.89 -8.28
N SER A 40 -6.62 -13.87 -7.69
CA SER A 40 -7.19 -15.19 -7.39
C SER A 40 -7.74 -15.33 -5.96
N GLN A 41 -7.62 -14.29 -5.12
CA GLN A 41 -7.95 -14.35 -3.69
C GLN A 41 -9.31 -13.72 -3.36
N GLY A 42 -10.01 -13.14 -4.34
CA GLY A 42 -11.30 -12.48 -4.17
C GLY A 42 -11.18 -11.03 -3.69
N ALA A 43 -11.93 -10.12 -4.33
CA ALA A 43 -11.84 -8.68 -4.10
C ALA A 43 -12.13 -8.26 -2.65
N PHE A 44 -13.06 -8.95 -1.96
CA PHE A 44 -13.40 -8.64 -0.58
C PHE A 44 -12.20 -8.72 0.36
N ASN A 45 -11.18 -9.52 0.08
CA ASN A 45 -10.01 -9.59 0.94
C ASN A 45 -9.12 -8.33 0.88
N PHE A 46 -9.29 -7.47 -0.13
CA PHE A 46 -8.44 -6.30 -0.39
C PHE A 46 -9.20 -4.98 -0.41
N ASP A 47 -10.52 -5.02 -0.61
CA ASP A 47 -11.43 -3.89 -0.50
C ASP A 47 -12.32 -4.08 0.72
N LEU A 48 -12.12 -3.24 1.75
CA LEU A 48 -12.80 -3.32 3.05
C LEU A 48 -14.25 -2.83 3.04
N ASP A 49 -14.71 -2.19 1.96
CA ASP A 49 -16.10 -1.76 1.82
C ASP A 49 -16.97 -2.87 1.25
N ILE A 50 -16.37 -3.84 0.55
CA ILE A 50 -17.08 -5.08 0.20
C ILE A 50 -17.41 -5.84 1.50
N PRO A 51 -18.69 -6.13 1.78
CA PRO A 51 -19.08 -6.88 2.96
C PRO A 51 -18.47 -8.29 2.96
N SER A 52 -18.08 -8.76 4.15
CA SER A 52 -17.67 -10.15 4.34
C SER A 52 -18.85 -11.08 4.02
N PRO A 53 -18.61 -12.27 3.42
CA PRO A 53 -19.66 -13.28 3.23
C PRO A 53 -20.39 -13.64 4.54
N ASP A 54 -19.68 -13.51 5.67
CA ASP A 54 -20.16 -13.82 7.01
C ASP A 54 -20.83 -12.63 7.71
N ALA A 55 -20.98 -11.47 7.06
CA ALA A 55 -21.47 -10.24 7.68
C ALA A 55 -22.91 -10.33 8.25
N SER A 56 -23.69 -11.33 7.84
CA SER A 56 -25.04 -11.60 8.35
C SER A 56 -25.08 -12.52 9.57
N LYS A 57 -23.96 -13.15 9.94
CA LYS A 57 -23.91 -14.12 11.03
C LYS A 57 -23.95 -13.42 12.40
N PRO A 58 -24.67 -13.94 13.41
CA PRO A 58 -24.76 -13.32 14.73
C PRO A 58 -23.41 -13.13 15.44
N GLU A 59 -22.45 -14.02 15.21
CA GLU A 59 -21.09 -13.99 15.75
C GLU A 59 -20.16 -13.02 15.02
N TYR A 60 -20.60 -12.40 13.93
CA TYR A 60 -19.79 -11.52 13.11
C TYR A 60 -19.37 -10.25 13.87
N SER A 61 -18.07 -9.97 13.85
CA SER A 61 -17.51 -8.71 14.32
C SER A 61 -16.78 -8.02 13.19
N ARG A 62 -17.33 -6.91 12.69
CA ARG A 62 -16.70 -6.09 11.63
C ARG A 62 -15.27 -5.69 11.98
N LYS A 63 -15.01 -5.38 13.25
CA LYS A 63 -13.66 -5.00 13.72
C LYS A 63 -12.67 -6.16 13.59
N ALA A 64 -13.09 -7.36 13.99
CA ALA A 64 -12.24 -8.56 13.90
C ALA A 64 -12.02 -8.97 12.43
N ASP A 65 -13.08 -8.93 11.62
CA ASP A 65 -13.02 -9.20 10.17
C ASP A 65 -12.05 -8.27 9.45
N ILE A 66 -12.18 -6.95 9.64
CA ILE A 66 -11.26 -5.96 9.05
C ILE A 66 -9.82 -6.22 9.50
N ALA A 67 -9.60 -6.48 10.79
CA ALA A 67 -8.26 -6.76 11.31
C ALA A 67 -7.64 -8.00 10.66
N TRP A 68 -8.43 -9.07 10.51
CA TRP A 68 -8.00 -10.29 9.82
C TRP A 68 -7.71 -10.05 8.34
N ARG A 69 -8.62 -9.39 7.61
CA ARG A 69 -8.46 -9.06 6.18
C ARG A 69 -7.22 -8.22 5.92
N VAL A 70 -6.94 -7.24 6.78
CA VAL A 70 -5.71 -6.43 6.69
C VAL A 70 -4.46 -7.30 6.82
N GLN A 71 -4.44 -8.27 7.75
CA GLN A 71 -3.29 -9.17 7.92
C GLN A 71 -3.17 -10.15 6.75
N PHE A 72 -4.29 -10.72 6.31
CA PHE A 72 -4.35 -11.61 5.15
C PHE A 72 -3.82 -10.91 3.89
N ALA A 73 -4.35 -9.72 3.57
CA ALA A 73 -3.92 -8.95 2.41
C ALA A 73 -2.43 -8.57 2.50
N LYS A 74 -1.91 -8.22 3.68
CA LYS A 74 -0.47 -8.00 3.91
C LYS A 74 0.36 -9.24 3.59
N GLN A 75 -0.08 -10.42 4.01
CA GLN A 75 0.61 -11.67 3.72
C GLN A 75 0.63 -11.96 2.22
N VAL A 76 -0.53 -11.89 1.55
CA VAL A 76 -0.63 -12.12 0.10
C VAL A 76 0.25 -11.14 -0.66
N CYS A 77 0.12 -9.84 -0.38
CA CYS A 77 0.93 -8.83 -1.07
C CYS A 77 2.42 -8.97 -0.76
N GLY A 78 2.81 -9.38 0.45
CA GLY A 78 4.21 -9.61 0.81
C GLY A 78 4.88 -10.79 0.12
N MET A 79 4.11 -11.66 -0.54
CA MET A 79 4.59 -12.76 -1.38
C MET A 79 4.36 -12.49 -2.87
N CYS A 80 3.69 -11.38 -3.22
CA CYS A 80 3.36 -11.03 -4.58
C CYS A 80 4.59 -10.51 -5.33
N SER A 81 4.91 -11.09 -6.48
CA SER A 81 6.06 -10.69 -7.31
C SER A 81 5.97 -9.23 -7.78
N VAL A 82 4.75 -8.70 -7.90
CA VAL A 82 4.46 -7.34 -8.40
C VAL A 82 4.07 -6.34 -7.30
N GLN A 83 4.44 -6.63 -6.04
CA GLN A 83 4.11 -5.77 -4.89
C GLN A 83 4.62 -4.33 -5.08
N GLN A 84 5.84 -4.16 -5.60
CA GLN A 84 6.44 -2.83 -5.79
C GLN A 84 5.71 -2.03 -6.84
N GLN A 85 5.46 -2.65 -7.97
CA GLN A 85 4.81 -2.06 -9.12
C GLN A 85 3.41 -1.59 -8.73
N CYS A 86 2.64 -2.45 -8.04
CA CYS A 86 1.34 -2.11 -7.49
C CYS A 86 1.40 -0.87 -6.55
N LEU A 87 2.34 -0.84 -5.61
CA LEU A 87 2.51 0.30 -4.71
C LEU A 87 2.98 1.57 -5.43
N ALA A 88 3.90 1.44 -6.38
CA ALA A 88 4.47 2.55 -7.12
C ALA A 88 3.39 3.24 -7.97
N SER A 89 2.61 2.46 -8.71
CA SER A 89 1.49 2.98 -9.51
C SER A 89 0.47 3.72 -8.63
N TRP A 90 0.17 3.21 -7.44
CA TRP A 90 -0.80 3.86 -6.56
C TRP A 90 -0.25 5.09 -5.84
N LEU A 91 1.00 5.04 -5.37
CA LEU A 91 1.66 6.16 -4.73
C LEU A 91 1.90 7.30 -5.72
N ASP A 92 2.29 7.02 -6.96
CA ASP A 92 2.48 8.05 -8.00
C ASP A 92 1.17 8.81 -8.29
N ARG A 93 0.06 8.10 -8.51
CA ARG A 93 -1.28 8.71 -8.67
C ARG A 93 -1.64 9.63 -7.51
N THR A 94 -1.53 9.12 -6.28
CA THR A 94 -1.90 9.90 -5.08
C THR A 94 -0.92 11.04 -4.76
N MET A 95 0.35 10.93 -5.19
CA MET A 95 1.33 12.02 -5.11
C MET A 95 1.06 13.13 -6.15
N ARG A 96 0.36 12.83 -7.25
CA ARG A 96 -0.11 13.81 -8.24
C ARG A 96 -1.44 14.48 -7.86
N GLY A 97 -2.00 14.13 -6.70
CA GLY A 97 -3.22 14.74 -6.16
C GLY A 97 -4.50 13.93 -6.37
N GLU A 98 -4.40 12.73 -6.94
CA GLU A 98 -5.55 11.81 -6.98
C GLU A 98 -5.95 11.35 -5.57
N GLN A 99 -7.24 11.10 -5.38
CA GLN A 99 -7.78 10.65 -4.11
C GLN A 99 -7.31 9.22 -3.81
N ASP A 100 -6.89 8.99 -2.56
CA ASP A 100 -6.54 7.66 -2.06
C ASP A 100 -7.78 7.00 -1.43
N ASP A 101 -7.98 5.72 -1.70
CA ASP A 101 -9.11 4.96 -1.18
C ASP A 101 -8.79 4.34 0.20
N ASP A 102 -9.65 4.64 1.18
CA ASP A 102 -9.55 4.25 2.58
C ASP A 102 -9.79 2.76 2.80
N SER A 103 -10.61 2.16 1.93
CA SER A 103 -11.00 0.75 2.03
C SER A 103 -9.98 -0.17 1.38
N LEU A 104 -9.17 0.33 0.45
CA LEU A 104 -8.26 -0.49 -0.35
C LEU A 104 -6.92 -0.78 0.35
N ILE A 105 -6.57 -2.07 0.38
CA ILE A 105 -5.24 -2.57 0.71
C ILE A 105 -4.42 -2.73 -0.57
N VAL A 106 -3.43 -1.86 -0.72
CA VAL A 106 -2.60 -1.77 -1.92
C VAL A 106 -1.18 -2.19 -1.59
N GLY A 107 -0.66 -3.20 -2.30
CA GLY A 107 0.64 -3.84 -2.04
C GLY A 107 0.93 -4.11 -0.56
N GLY A 108 -0.10 -4.52 0.20
CA GLY A 108 0.00 -4.85 1.61
C GLY A 108 0.08 -3.63 2.52
N THR A 109 -0.45 -2.49 2.09
CA THR A 109 -0.46 -1.26 2.87
C THR A 109 -1.86 -0.69 2.98
N THR A 110 -2.21 -0.20 4.16
CA THR A 110 -3.44 0.58 4.38
C THR A 110 -3.26 2.01 3.89
N LYS A 111 -4.35 2.75 3.65
CA LYS A 111 -4.30 4.19 3.36
C LYS A 111 -3.43 4.96 4.34
N ARG A 112 -3.58 4.72 5.66
CA ARG A 112 -2.79 5.41 6.69
C ARG A 112 -1.28 5.22 6.51
N GLN A 113 -0.85 4.03 6.08
CA GLN A 113 0.56 3.75 5.80
C GLN A 113 1.04 4.48 4.54
N ARG A 114 0.22 4.54 3.49
CA ARG A 114 0.50 5.29 2.26
C ARG A 114 0.56 6.80 2.51
N GLU A 115 -0.37 7.33 3.29
CA GLU A 115 -0.37 8.73 3.73
C GLU A 115 0.89 9.09 4.51
N ALA A 116 1.29 8.24 5.47
CA ALA A 116 2.52 8.47 6.23
C ALA A 116 3.75 8.52 5.30
N ALA A 117 3.82 7.64 4.29
CA ALA A 117 4.87 7.67 3.29
C ALA A 117 4.84 8.94 2.43
N ARG A 118 3.65 9.41 2.00
CA ARG A 118 3.50 10.66 1.24
C ARG A 118 3.88 11.89 2.06
N ARG A 119 3.43 11.98 3.32
CA ARG A 119 3.79 13.09 4.23
C ARG A 119 5.29 13.16 4.42
N TRP A 120 5.93 12.02 4.67
CA TRP A 120 7.39 11.94 4.74
C TRP A 120 8.05 12.41 3.43
N ALA A 121 7.56 11.95 2.27
CA ALA A 121 8.12 12.35 0.98
C ALA A 121 7.98 13.85 0.72
N GLY A 122 6.88 14.46 1.14
CA GLY A 122 6.69 15.91 1.10
C GLY A 122 7.65 16.68 2.02
N GLN A 123 8.03 16.12 3.18
CA GLN A 123 9.04 16.71 4.06
C GLN A 123 10.44 16.65 3.43
N VAL A 124 10.78 15.59 2.70
CA VAL A 124 12.08 15.48 2.01
C VAL A 124 12.18 16.42 0.81
N LYS A 125 11.08 16.64 0.08
CA LYS A 125 11.06 17.60 -1.04
C LYS A 125 11.15 19.06 -0.59
N LYS A 126 10.69 19.38 0.62
CA LYS A 126 10.92 20.71 1.20
C LYS A 126 12.37 20.74 1.68
N PRO A 127 13.26 21.56 1.08
CA PRO A 127 14.58 21.74 1.68
C PRO A 127 14.37 22.13 3.14
N LYS A 128 15.12 21.53 4.07
CA LYS A 128 15.25 22.10 5.41
C LYS A 128 15.69 23.53 5.17
N ILE A 129 14.83 24.50 5.47
CA ILE A 129 15.27 25.86 5.74
C ILE A 129 16.25 25.66 6.89
N SER A 130 17.54 25.65 6.58
CA SER A 130 18.56 25.73 7.60
C SER A 130 18.32 27.06 8.28
N ASP A 131 17.86 27.02 9.53
CA ASP A 131 17.93 28.15 10.43
C ASP A 131 19.41 28.54 10.57
N ASN A 132 19.89 29.35 9.65
CA ASN A 132 21.10 30.15 9.83
C ASN A 132 20.62 31.50 10.35
N LEU A 133 20.46 31.55 11.67
CA LEU A 133 20.50 32.76 12.49
C LEU A 133 21.81 32.75 13.27
#